data_AF-A0A2T0BBV3-F1
#
_entry.id   AF-A0A2T0BBV3-F1
#
_cell.length_a   1.000
_cell.length_b   1.000
_cell.length_c   1.000
_cell.angle_alpha   90.00
_cell.angle_beta   90.00
_cell.angle_gamma   90.00
#
_symmetry.space_group_name_H-M   'P 1'
#
loop_
_entity.id
_entity.type
_entity.pdbx_description
1 polymer ?
#
loop_
_entity_poly.entity_id
_entity_poly.type
_entity_poly.pdbx_seq_one_letter_code
_entity_poly.pdbx_strand_id
1 'polypeptide(L)' 'MEIVITITILLVAIYIIYKNIKKSSDGECNCGSCSKDCPSKKKKEK' A
#
# COMPACT_ATOMS: atom_id res chain seq x y z
N MET A 1 -23.52 20.53 -3.95
CA MET A 1 -23.05 19.99 -2.65
C MET A 1 -22.85 18.47 -2.72
N GLU A 2 -23.81 17.70 -3.25
CA GLU A 2 -23.70 16.23 -3.35
C GLU A 2 -22.52 15.74 -4.20
N ILE A 3 -22.31 16.33 -5.38
CA ILE A 3 -21.21 15.94 -6.29
C ILE A 3 -19.83 16.11 -5.63
N VAL A 4 -19.65 17.17 -4.84
CA VAL A 4 -18.38 17.45 -4.15
C VAL A 4 -18.07 16.40 -3.09
N ILE A 5 -19.08 15.97 -2.33
CA ILE A 5 -18.95 14.93 -1.30
C ILE A 5 -18.60 13.60 -1.95
N THR A 6 -19.31 13.23 -3.02
CA THR A 6 -19.06 11.97 -3.75
C THR A 6 -17.64 11.90 -4.33
N ILE A 7 -17.16 12.99 -4.95
CA ILE A 7 -15.78 13.04 -5.48
C ILE A 7 -14.76 12.95 -4.36
N THR A 8 -15.00 13.59 -3.22
CA THR A 8 -14.09 13.55 -2.06
C THR A 8 -13.95 12.13 -1.53
N ILE A 9 -15.07 11.43 -1.32
CA ILE A 9 -15.07 10.03 -0.84
C ILE A 9 -14.35 9.12 -1.84
N LEU A 10 -14.61 9.28 -3.14
CA LEU A 10 -13.98 8.49 -4.20
C LEU A 10 -12.46 8.65 -4.19
N LEU A 11 -11.96 9.90 -4.12
CA LEU A 11 -10.53 10.19 -4.10
C LEU A 11 -9.85 9.62 -2.85
N VAL A 12 -10.49 9.73 -1.68
CA VAL A 12 -9.98 9.19 -0.42
C VAL A 12 -9.93 7.66 -0.47
N ALA A 13 -10.95 6.99 -1.00
CA ALA A 13 -10.98 5.54 -1.13
C ALA A 13 -9.85 5.04 -2.05
N ILE A 14 -9.67 5.66 -3.22
CA ILE A 14 -8.58 5.34 -4.16
C ILE A 14 -7.22 5.58 -3.50
N TYR A 15 -7.04 6.71 -2.81
CA TYR A 15 -5.80 7.04 -2.11
C TYR A 15 -5.46 6.01 -1.03
N ILE A 16 -6.43 5.60 -0.21
CA ILE A 16 -6.25 4.59 0.85
C ILE A 16 -5.87 3.24 0.23
N ILE A 17 -6.57 2.80 -0.82
CA ILE A 17 -6.28 1.53 -1.49
C ILE A 17 -4.88 1.57 -2.12
N TYR A 18 -4.53 2.64 -2.84
CA TYR A 18 -3.21 2.78 -3.48
C TYR A 18 -2.08 2.84 -2.43
N LYS A 19 -2.30 3.58 -1.33
CA LYS A 19 -1.35 3.66 -0.22
C LYS A 19 -1.16 2.32 0.48
N ASN A 20 -2.24 1.57 0.71
CA ASN A 20 -2.16 0.23 1.30
C ASN A 20 -1.49 -0.77 0.36
N ILE A 21 -1.82 -0.78 -0.94
CA ILE A 21 -1.16 -1.64 -1.93
C ILE A 21 0.33 -1.31 -2.06
N LYS A 22 0.69 -0.01 -2.05
CA LYS A 22 2.08 0.44 -2.06
C LYS A 22 2.79 0.02 -0.77
N LYS A 23 2.16 0.18 0.39
CA LYS A 23 2.71 -0.25 1.69
C LYS A 23 2.89 -1.77 1.78
N SER A 24 1.96 -2.53 1.21
CA SER A 24 2.06 -3.99 1.08
C SER A 24 3.10 -4.43 0.04
N SER A 25 3.38 -3.62 -0.99
CA SER A 25 4.45 -3.90 -1.97
C SER A 25 5.84 -3.49 -1.51
N ASP A 26 5.95 -2.47 -0.64
CA ASP A 26 7.21 -2.05 -0.01
C ASP A 26 7.67 -3.05 1.06
N GLY A 27 6.82 -4.02 1.41
CA GLY A 27 7.18 -5.13 2.28
C GLY A 27 7.51 -4.65 3.68
N GLU A 28 6.57 -3.96 4.33
CA GLU A 28 6.69 -3.71 5.76
C GLU A 28 6.53 -5.04 6.49
N CYS A 29 7.67 -5.73 6.68
CA CYS A 29 7.81 -6.99 7.37
C CYS A 29 7.48 -6.78 8.85
N ASN A 30 6.18 -6.74 9.18
CA ASN A 30 5.67 -6.64 10.54
C ASN A 30 5.79 -7.99 11.24
N CYS A 31 7.02 -8.39 11.47
CA CYS A 31 7.32 -9.68 12.01
C CYS A 31 8.25 -9.46 13.19
N GLY A 32 7.65 -9.34 14.38
CA GLY A 32 8.33 -9.04 15.64
C GLY A 32 9.42 -10.06 16.03
N SER A 33 9.57 -11.14 15.25
CA SER A 33 10.64 -12.13 15.39
C SER A 33 11.05 -12.77 14.05
N CYS A 34 10.93 -12.08 12.90
CA CYS A 34 11.32 -12.69 11.62
C CYS A 34 12.84 -12.90 11.53
N SER A 35 13.24 -14.16 11.54
CA SER A 35 14.58 -14.63 11.18
C SER A 35 14.92 -14.20 9.76
N LYS A 36 15.82 -13.21 9.62
CA LYS A 36 16.80 -12.85 8.55
C LYS A 36 16.50 -13.05 7.04
N ASP A 37 15.39 -13.66 6.67
CA ASP A 37 14.93 -13.96 5.32
C ASP A 37 13.53 -13.36 5.17
N CYS A 38 13.45 -12.02 5.19
CA CYS A 38 12.27 -11.35 4.68
C CYS A 38 12.52 -11.12 3.18
N PRO A 39 11.81 -11.81 2.27
CA PRO A 39 12.03 -11.65 0.84
C PRO A 39 11.41 -10.32 0.41
N SER A 40 12.10 -9.22 0.71
CA SER A 40 11.89 -7.95 0.02
C SER A 40 12.04 -8.25 -1.46
N LYS A 41 10.94 -8.05 -2.19
CA LYS A 41 10.85 -8.37 -3.61
C LYS A 41 12.08 -7.81 -4.31
N LYS A 42 12.95 -8.70 -4.77
CA LYS A 42 13.99 -8.35 -5.73
C LYS A 42 13.28 -7.57 -6.83
N LYS A 43 13.58 -6.27 -6.95
CA LYS A 43 13.40 -5.55 -8.19
C LYS A 43 14.06 -6.42 -9.23
N LYS A 44 13.25 -7.10 -10.04
CA LYS A 44 13.70 -7.73 -11.26
C LYS A 44 14.13 -6.57 -12.16
N GLU A 45 15.43 -6.33 -12.14
CA GLU A 45 16.14 -5.73 -13.24
C GLU A 45 15.87 -6.60 -14.49
N LYS A 46 15.23 -5.99 -15.48
CA LYS A 46 15.49 -6.19 -16.90
C LYS A 46 15.19 -4.87 -17.61
#